data_AF-A0A3R8S3V6-F1
#
_entry.id   AF-A0A3R8S3V6-F1
#
_cell.length_a   1.000
_cell.length_b   1.000
_cell.length_c   1.000
_cell.angle_alpha   90.00
_cell.angle_beta   90.00
_cell.angle_gamma   90.00
#
_symmetry.space_group_name_H-M   'P 1'
#
loop_
_entity.id
_entity.type
_entity.pdbx_description
1 polymer ?
#
loop_
_entity_poly.entity_id
_entity_poly.type
_entity_poly.pdbx_seq_one_letter_code
_entity_poly.pdbx_strand_id
1 'polypeptide(L)'
;MSESEAQQISKEKVATPLYFASLYFVTVGVLYLWGYWLPFGINILEYLSLTDVLKATAYPIATALVLTSIGAAIGEGLSNRDALRDALPPGGGRNTTIGRFLRKIAPLLAALYAIGTGALWVYGPIEKWTALPVLIALPVYMFAKDAGLLKRLIPHDSPRSIVIYVLATLPPLAYGHGVLAAHKVQTGQSFTYVTSTVSGYAVTNDPQKQLRLIGHVNDTIFLLDPAKTATVVVKLESGQPLVLMQYESAARAKTPTAATSSIQAASTPSSARSN
;
A
#
# COMPACT_ATOMS: atom_id res chain seq x y z
N MET A 1 -15.14 37.94 23.70
CA MET A 1 -15.13 36.97 22.60
C MET A 1 -16.55 36.53 22.39
N SER A 2 -17.18 36.96 21.29
CA SER A 2 -18.59 36.67 21.03
C SER A 2 -18.76 35.19 20.66
N GLU A 3 -19.94 34.63 20.90
CA GLU A 3 -20.23 33.22 20.57
C GLU A 3 -20.02 32.91 19.08
N SER A 4 -20.24 33.92 18.22
CA SER A 4 -19.96 33.88 16.78
C SER A 4 -18.46 33.73 16.47
N GLU A 5 -17.57 34.44 17.18
CA GLU A 5 -16.11 34.33 17.00
C GLU A 5 -15.60 32.94 17.41
N ALA A 6 -16.14 32.38 18.51
CA ALA A 6 -15.76 31.05 18.98
C ALA A 6 -16.14 29.95 17.97
N GLN A 7 -17.34 30.04 17.37
CA GLN A 7 -17.78 29.09 16.36
C GLN A 7 -16.97 29.18 15.06
N GLN A 8 -16.60 30.38 14.63
CA GLN A 8 -15.83 30.58 13.40
C GLN A 8 -14.41 30.00 13.52
N ILE A 9 -13.74 30.21 14.66
CA ILE A 9 -12.42 29.63 14.96
C ILE A 9 -12.47 28.09 14.99
N SER A 10 -13.57 27.51 15.47
CA SER A 10 -13.75 26.06 15.49
C SER A 10 -13.86 25.48 14.08
N LYS A 11 -14.63 26.11 13.19
CA LYS A 11 -14.81 25.65 11.81
C LYS A 11 -13.50 25.69 11.02
N GLU A 12 -12.74 26.77 11.12
CA GLU A 12 -11.48 26.94 10.39
C GLU A 12 -10.42 25.90 10.78
N LYS A 13 -10.37 25.56 12.08
CA LYS A 13 -9.47 24.52 12.62
C LYS A 13 -9.74 23.13 12.08
N VAL A 14 -10.99 22.82 11.71
CA VAL A 14 -11.38 21.50 11.16
C VAL A 14 -11.30 21.50 9.64
N ALA A 15 -11.67 22.61 8.98
CA ALA A 15 -11.68 22.70 7.53
C ALA A 15 -10.28 22.53 6.91
N THR A 16 -9.25 23.12 7.53
CA THR A 16 -7.89 23.09 6.99
C THR A 16 -7.30 21.67 6.96
N PRO A 17 -7.28 20.89 8.06
CA PRO A 17 -6.83 19.49 8.03
C PRO A 17 -7.66 18.62 7.09
N LEU A 18 -8.97 18.85 7.01
CA LEU A 18 -9.85 18.09 6.13
C LEU A 18 -9.48 18.30 4.66
N TYR A 19 -9.24 19.56 4.25
CA TYR A 19 -8.79 19.88 2.90
C TYR A 19 -7.48 19.17 2.54
N PHE A 20 -6.47 19.24 3.42
CA PHE A 20 -5.20 18.56 3.19
C PHE A 20 -5.34 17.04 3.19
N ALA A 21 -6.19 16.48 4.05
CA ALA A 21 -6.46 15.04 4.07
C ALA A 21 -7.11 14.60 2.75
N SER A 22 -8.11 15.32 2.25
CA SER A 22 -8.74 15.03 0.96
C SER A 22 -7.74 15.08 -0.18
N LEU A 23 -6.94 16.15 -0.28
CA LEU A 23 -5.91 16.28 -1.31
C LEU A 23 -4.86 15.16 -1.23
N TYR A 24 -4.47 14.79 -0.02
CA TYR A 24 -3.55 13.71 0.24
C TYR A 24 -4.09 12.36 -0.26
N PHE A 25 -5.32 11.99 0.09
CA PHE A 25 -5.91 10.72 -0.34
C PHE A 25 -6.15 10.66 -1.85
N VAL A 26 -6.53 11.77 -2.49
CA VAL A 26 -6.58 11.87 -3.95
C VAL A 26 -5.20 11.59 -4.55
N THR A 27 -4.14 12.18 -4.00
CA THR A 27 -2.76 11.98 -4.46
C THR A 27 -2.34 10.51 -4.32
N VAL A 28 -2.66 9.86 -3.21
CA VAL A 28 -2.41 8.42 -3.00
C VAL A 28 -3.15 7.58 -4.05
N GLY A 29 -4.40 7.92 -4.37
CA GLY A 29 -5.17 7.25 -5.41
C GLY A 29 -4.57 7.42 -6.81
N VAL A 30 -4.14 8.63 -7.14
CA VAL A 30 -3.42 8.91 -8.38
C VAL A 30 -2.13 8.11 -8.47
N LEU A 31 -1.35 8.00 -7.39
CA LEU A 31 -0.13 7.20 -7.36
C LEU A 31 -0.39 5.70 -7.57
N TYR A 32 -1.46 5.15 -6.98
CA TYR A 32 -1.88 3.77 -7.25
C TYR A 32 -2.19 3.56 -8.74
N LEU A 33 -3.03 4.43 -9.31
CA LEU A 33 -3.39 4.36 -10.72
C LEU A 33 -2.16 4.51 -11.61
N TRP A 34 -1.28 5.47 -11.30
CA TRP A 34 -0.04 5.65 -12.04
C TRP A 34 0.80 4.37 -12.00
N GLY A 35 1.03 3.79 -10.82
CA GLY A 35 1.79 2.55 -10.68
C GLY A 35 1.17 1.39 -11.46
N TYR A 36 -0.16 1.33 -11.54
CA TYR A 36 -0.88 0.28 -12.26
C TYR A 36 -0.87 0.47 -13.78
N TRP A 37 -1.11 1.68 -14.28
CA TRP A 37 -1.32 1.95 -15.71
C TRP A 37 -0.01 2.22 -16.47
N LEU A 38 1.02 2.71 -15.78
CA LEU A 38 2.32 3.05 -16.38
C LEU A 38 2.99 1.86 -17.10
N PRO A 39 3.02 0.62 -16.55
CA PRO A 39 3.61 -0.52 -17.25
C PRO A 39 2.95 -0.87 -18.59
N PHE A 40 1.71 -0.43 -18.82
CA PHE A 40 0.98 -0.63 -20.07
C PHE A 40 1.13 0.53 -21.06
N GLY A 41 1.86 1.58 -20.70
CA GLY A 41 2.02 2.79 -21.52
C GLY A 41 0.73 3.61 -21.66
N ILE A 42 -0.21 3.48 -20.73
CA ILE A 42 -1.51 4.15 -20.78
C ILE A 42 -1.52 5.32 -19.80
N ASN A 43 -1.77 6.52 -20.29
CA ASN A 43 -2.03 7.68 -19.43
C ASN A 43 -3.50 7.71 -18.99
N ILE A 44 -3.83 6.97 -17.94
CA ILE A 44 -5.23 6.82 -17.50
C ILE A 44 -5.88 8.13 -17.04
N LEU A 45 -5.07 9.13 -16.65
CA LEU A 45 -5.57 10.42 -16.17
C LEU A 45 -6.25 11.23 -17.27
N GLU A 46 -6.01 10.92 -18.54
CA GLU A 46 -6.72 11.51 -19.68
C GLU A 46 -8.15 10.96 -19.83
N TYR A 47 -8.42 9.78 -19.29
CA TYR A 47 -9.69 9.07 -19.45
C TYR A 47 -10.58 9.16 -18.21
N LEU A 48 -9.99 9.43 -17.04
CA LEU A 48 -10.69 9.43 -15.76
C LEU A 48 -11.18 10.82 -15.36
N SER A 49 -12.41 10.88 -14.85
CA SER A 49 -12.82 12.01 -14.03
C SER A 49 -12.25 11.88 -12.61
N LEU A 50 -12.16 13.00 -11.89
CA LEU A 50 -11.72 13.00 -10.49
C LEU A 50 -12.58 12.08 -9.60
N THR A 51 -13.88 11.98 -9.90
CA THR A 51 -14.82 11.12 -9.17
C THR A 51 -14.52 9.64 -9.37
N ASP A 52 -14.07 9.25 -10.58
CA ASP A 52 -13.75 7.86 -10.89
C ASP A 52 -12.46 7.42 -10.21
N VAL A 53 -11.48 8.32 -10.11
CA VAL A 53 -10.26 8.11 -9.32
C VAL A 53 -10.62 7.75 -7.88
N LEU A 54 -11.53 8.50 -7.26
CA LEU A 54 -11.96 8.24 -5.88
C LEU A 54 -12.63 6.87 -5.74
N LYS A 55 -13.53 6.50 -6.66
CA LYS A 55 -14.23 5.20 -6.61
C LYS A 55 -13.28 4.02 -6.78
N ALA A 56 -12.37 4.11 -7.76
CA ALA A 56 -11.44 3.03 -8.07
C ALA A 56 -10.38 2.82 -6.97
N THR A 57 -10.02 3.89 -6.25
CA THR A 57 -8.92 3.87 -5.28
C THR A 57 -9.41 3.72 -3.83
N ALA A 58 -10.68 3.99 -3.55
CA ALA A 58 -11.24 3.91 -2.21
C ALA A 58 -10.99 2.55 -1.54
N TYR A 59 -11.29 1.44 -2.22
CA TYR A 59 -11.17 0.11 -1.61
C TYR A 59 -9.72 -0.31 -1.33
N PRO A 60 -8.76 -0.23 -2.28
CA PRO A 60 -7.36 -0.52 -1.99
C PRO A 60 -6.76 0.37 -0.90
N ILE A 61 -7.06 1.68 -0.91
CA ILE A 61 -6.55 2.62 0.09
C ILE A 61 -7.13 2.33 1.47
N ALA A 62 -8.45 2.09 1.58
CA ALA A 62 -9.07 1.77 2.85
C ALA A 62 -8.49 0.49 3.45
N THR A 63 -8.29 -0.54 2.63
CA THR A 63 -7.68 -1.81 3.08
C THR A 63 -6.23 -1.60 3.52
N ALA A 64 -5.44 -0.88 2.74
CA ALA A 64 -4.05 -0.56 3.10
C ALA A 64 -3.97 0.25 4.39
N LEU A 65 -4.87 1.22 4.58
CA LEU A 65 -4.94 2.03 5.80
C LEU A 65 -5.28 1.17 7.01
N VAL A 66 -6.32 0.34 6.94
CA VAL A 66 -6.72 -0.55 8.05
C VAL A 66 -5.58 -1.52 8.42
N LEU A 67 -4.99 -2.19 7.43
CA LEU A 67 -3.90 -3.14 7.68
C LEU A 67 -2.66 -2.46 8.24
N THR A 68 -2.28 -1.28 7.72
CA THR A 68 -1.12 -0.53 8.21
C THR A 68 -1.37 0.01 9.62
N SER A 69 -2.59 0.47 9.91
CA SER A 69 -2.98 0.92 11.25
C SER A 69 -2.94 -0.22 12.27
N ILE A 70 -3.45 -1.41 11.92
CA ILE A 70 -3.37 -2.61 12.77
C ILE A 70 -1.91 -3.00 12.98
N GLY A 71 -1.11 -3.09 11.92
CA GLY A 71 0.31 -3.44 12.00
C GLY A 71 1.10 -2.44 12.86
N ALA A 72 0.82 -1.15 12.72
CA ALA A 72 1.43 -0.11 13.54
C ALA A 72 1.00 -0.19 15.02
N ALA A 73 -0.28 -0.46 15.28
CA ALA A 73 -0.79 -0.65 16.65
C ALA A 73 -0.21 -1.91 17.31
N ILE A 74 -0.10 -3.02 16.59
CA ILE A 74 0.55 -4.24 17.07
C ILE A 74 2.04 -4.00 17.31
N GLY A 75 2.74 -3.37 16.36
CA GLY A 75 4.15 -3.04 16.51
C GLY A 75 4.41 -2.15 17.73
N GLU A 76 3.49 -1.23 17.99
CA GLU A 76 3.51 -0.41 19.19
C GLU A 76 3.19 -1.19 20.48
N GLY A 77 2.21 -2.10 20.47
CA GLY A 77 1.85 -2.89 21.65
C GLY A 77 2.89 -3.95 22.01
N LEU A 78 3.54 -4.55 21.01
CA LEU A 78 4.60 -5.56 21.20
C LEU A 78 5.94 -4.96 21.62
N SER A 79 6.19 -3.70 21.25
CA SER A 79 7.31 -2.98 21.82
C SER A 79 6.95 -2.67 23.27
N ASN A 80 7.44 -3.50 24.21
CA ASN A 80 7.35 -3.28 25.66
C ASN A 80 7.98 -1.93 26.01
N ARG A 81 7.23 -0.86 25.76
CA ARG A 81 7.73 0.51 25.79
C ARG A 81 8.17 0.90 27.17
N ASP A 82 7.53 0.36 28.21
CA ASP A 82 7.93 0.67 29.58
C ASP A 82 9.30 0.07 29.89
N ALA A 83 9.53 -1.20 29.56
CA ALA A 83 10.85 -1.82 29.74
C ALA A 83 11.95 -1.14 28.88
N LEU A 84 11.63 -0.78 27.63
CA LEU A 84 12.58 -0.07 26.77
C LEU A 84 12.81 1.39 27.21
N ARG A 85 11.79 2.08 27.70
CA ARG A 85 11.84 3.47 28.13
C ARG A 85 12.58 3.61 29.45
N ASP A 86 12.40 2.64 30.36
CA ASP A 86 13.17 2.57 31.60
C ASP A 86 14.64 2.24 31.32
N ALA A 87 14.90 1.37 30.34
CA ALA A 87 16.26 1.06 29.89
C ALA A 87 16.92 2.21 29.09
N LEU A 88 16.13 3.00 28.36
CA LEU A 88 16.61 4.06 27.46
C LEU A 88 15.77 5.34 27.65
N PRO A 89 15.99 6.09 28.74
CA PRO A 89 15.27 7.34 28.97
C PRO A 89 15.50 8.31 27.80
N PRO A 90 14.49 9.11 27.41
CA PRO A 90 14.58 10.01 26.27
C PRO A 90 15.77 10.97 26.45
N GLY A 91 16.72 10.91 25.51
CA GLY A 91 17.97 11.69 25.56
C GLY A 91 19.10 11.07 26.41
N GLY A 92 18.83 10.04 27.21
CA GLY A 92 19.83 9.38 28.08
C GLY A 92 20.95 8.68 27.31
N GLY A 93 20.66 8.18 26.12
CA GLY A 93 21.67 7.58 25.23
C GLY A 93 22.61 8.60 24.56
N ARG A 94 22.32 9.91 24.64
CA ARG A 94 23.00 10.94 23.83
C ARG A 94 24.48 11.13 24.23
N ASN A 95 24.80 10.96 25.51
CA ASN A 95 26.13 11.21 26.07
C ASN A 95 26.91 9.91 26.38
N THR A 96 26.30 8.74 26.21
CA THR A 96 27.00 7.47 26.38
C THR A 96 28.07 7.31 25.31
N THR A 97 29.09 6.48 25.57
CA THR A 97 30.15 6.18 24.60
C THR A 97 29.55 5.63 23.29
N ILE A 98 28.53 4.79 23.41
CA ILE A 98 27.79 4.23 22.27
C ILE A 98 27.06 5.33 21.50
N GLY A 99 26.37 6.25 22.17
CA GLY A 99 25.66 7.34 21.51
C GLY A 99 26.57 8.34 20.80
N ARG A 100 27.75 8.65 21.36
CA ARG A 100 28.76 9.49 20.70
C ARG A 100 29.33 8.80 19.45
N PHE A 101 29.60 7.50 19.54
CA PHE A 101 30.03 6.69 18.41
C PHE A 101 28.96 6.61 17.31
N LEU A 102 27.71 6.31 17.67
CA LEU A 102 26.59 6.28 16.73
C LEU A 102 26.40 7.63 16.04
N ARG A 103 26.49 8.76 16.76
CA ARG A 103 26.37 10.09 16.14
C ARG A 103 27.48 10.37 15.14
N LYS A 104 28.71 9.95 15.43
CA LYS A 104 29.84 10.12 14.51
C LYS A 104 29.64 9.32 13.22
N ILE A 105 29.03 8.14 13.31
CA ILE A 105 28.80 7.23 12.18
C ILE A 105 27.42 7.43 11.53
N ALA A 106 26.49 8.12 12.19
CA ALA A 106 25.14 8.39 11.70
C ALA A 106 25.09 8.94 10.26
N PRO A 107 25.90 9.95 9.85
CA PRO A 107 25.86 10.42 8.46
C PRO A 107 26.31 9.34 7.47
N LEU A 108 27.27 8.49 7.82
CA LEU A 108 27.69 7.35 6.99
C LEU A 108 26.59 6.30 6.89
N LEU A 109 25.92 5.96 8.00
CA LEU A 109 24.79 5.03 7.99
C LEU A 109 23.62 5.59 7.19
N ALA A 110 23.32 6.89 7.31
CA ALA A 110 22.29 7.55 6.54
C ALA A 110 22.63 7.55 5.04
N ALA A 111 23.90 7.82 4.69
CA ALA A 111 24.36 7.73 3.30
C ALA A 111 24.27 6.30 2.76
N LEU A 112 24.74 5.30 3.52
CA LEU A 112 24.65 3.89 3.14
C LEU A 112 23.20 3.43 3.00
N TYR A 113 22.32 3.88 3.88
CA TYR A 113 20.88 3.62 3.81
C TYR A 113 20.25 4.24 2.57
N ALA A 114 20.58 5.50 2.27
CA ALA A 114 20.09 6.19 1.09
C ALA A 114 20.60 5.53 -0.21
N ILE A 115 21.89 5.18 -0.27
CA ILE A 115 22.50 4.47 -1.40
C ILE A 115 21.85 3.09 -1.56
N GLY A 116 21.70 2.32 -0.48
CA GLY A 116 21.08 1.00 -0.52
C GLY A 116 19.62 1.05 -0.97
N THR A 117 18.85 2.01 -0.46
CA THR A 117 17.45 2.24 -0.87
C THR A 117 17.37 2.68 -2.33
N GLY A 118 18.26 3.56 -2.78
CA GLY A 118 18.35 3.99 -4.18
C GLY A 118 18.77 2.87 -5.12
N ALA A 119 19.73 2.04 -4.72
CA ALA A 119 20.15 0.86 -5.47
C ALA A 119 19.01 -0.16 -5.58
N LEU A 120 18.28 -0.40 -4.48
CA LEU A 120 17.10 -1.26 -4.49
C LEU A 120 16.01 -0.68 -5.40
N TRP A 121 15.77 0.63 -5.37
CA TRP A 121 14.80 1.31 -6.25
C TRP A 121 15.11 1.05 -7.73
N VAL A 122 16.36 1.25 -8.16
CA VAL A 122 16.76 1.12 -9.56
C VAL A 122 16.89 -0.35 -9.97
N TYR A 123 17.66 -1.15 -9.23
CA TYR A 123 18.10 -2.49 -9.66
C TYR A 123 17.38 -3.65 -9.00
N GLY A 124 16.57 -3.39 -7.96
CA GLY A 124 15.91 -4.47 -7.24
C GLY A 124 14.88 -5.23 -8.09
N PRO A 125 14.54 -6.46 -7.70
CA PRO A 125 13.53 -7.27 -8.38
C PRO A 125 12.13 -6.71 -8.15
N ILE A 126 11.10 -7.26 -8.78
CA ILE A 126 9.73 -6.73 -8.70
C ILE A 126 9.19 -6.71 -7.26
N GLU A 127 9.63 -7.64 -6.41
CA GLU A 127 9.24 -7.73 -5.00
C GLU A 127 9.71 -6.51 -4.18
N LYS A 128 10.67 -5.72 -4.69
CA LYS A 128 11.13 -4.49 -4.04
C LYS A 128 10.01 -3.52 -3.69
N TRP A 129 8.94 -3.52 -4.48
CA TRP A 129 7.78 -2.65 -4.27
C TRP A 129 7.01 -2.97 -2.98
N THR A 130 7.26 -4.11 -2.34
CA THR A 130 6.76 -4.44 -1.00
C THR A 130 7.62 -3.83 0.12
N ALA A 131 8.94 -3.72 -0.08
CA ALA A 131 9.89 -3.26 0.92
C ALA A 131 10.18 -1.75 0.85
N LEU A 132 10.25 -1.19 -0.36
CA LEU A 132 10.53 0.22 -0.61
C LEU A 132 9.59 1.18 0.14
N PRO A 133 8.28 0.94 0.27
CA PRO A 133 7.40 1.83 1.02
C PRO A 133 7.86 2.04 2.46
N VAL A 134 8.28 0.97 3.13
CA VAL A 134 8.80 1.04 4.51
C VAL A 134 10.12 1.79 4.57
N LEU A 135 11.02 1.51 3.61
CA LEU A 135 12.33 2.17 3.54
C LEU A 135 12.23 3.68 3.25
N ILE A 136 11.28 4.09 2.41
CA ILE A 136 11.05 5.50 2.11
C ILE A 136 10.28 6.19 3.25
N ALA A 137 9.35 5.48 3.88
CA ALA A 137 8.55 6.03 4.98
C ALA A 137 9.38 6.39 6.21
N LEU A 138 10.40 5.61 6.54
CA LEU A 138 11.26 5.82 7.71
C LEU A 138 11.88 7.22 7.79
N PRO A 139 12.67 7.70 6.80
CA PRO A 139 13.26 9.03 6.85
C PRO A 139 12.20 10.13 6.83
N VAL A 140 11.12 9.95 6.07
CA VAL A 140 10.00 10.91 6.02
C VAL A 140 9.31 11.01 7.38
N TYR A 141 9.07 9.87 8.04
CA TYR A 141 8.51 9.79 9.38
C TYR A 141 9.39 10.48 10.41
N MET A 142 10.71 10.20 10.40
CA MET A 142 11.66 10.83 11.32
C MET A 142 11.66 12.36 11.16
N PHE A 143 11.78 12.83 9.91
CA PHE A 143 11.74 14.25 9.60
C PHE A 143 10.43 14.92 10.04
N ALA A 144 9.29 14.30 9.72
CA ALA A 144 7.97 14.82 10.08
C ALA A 144 7.75 14.83 11.60
N LYS A 145 8.22 13.81 12.31
CA LYS A 145 8.15 13.74 13.78
C LYS A 145 9.00 14.83 14.42
N ASP A 146 10.24 15.02 13.96
CA ASP A 146 11.14 16.05 14.48
C ASP A 146 10.63 17.47 14.21
N ALA A 147 9.99 17.68 13.04
CA ALA A 147 9.30 18.92 12.71
C ALA A 147 8.05 19.19 13.58
N GLY A 148 7.62 18.23 14.40
CA GLY A 148 6.43 18.34 15.24
C GLY A 148 5.13 18.30 14.45
N LEU A 149 5.11 17.64 13.29
CA LEU A 149 3.90 17.46 12.48
C LEU A 149 2.78 16.84 13.34
N LEU A 150 1.56 17.35 13.20
CA LEU A 150 0.38 16.92 13.99
C LEU A 150 0.47 17.11 15.51
N LYS A 151 1.53 17.72 16.07
CA LYS A 151 1.65 17.91 17.53
C LYS A 151 0.49 18.67 18.16
N ARG A 152 -0.11 19.61 17.42
CA ARG A 152 -1.28 20.39 17.84
C ARG A 152 -2.58 19.57 17.82
N LEU A 153 -2.70 18.61 16.91
CA LEU A 153 -3.92 17.84 16.70
C LEU A 153 -3.94 16.56 17.54
N ILE A 154 -2.77 15.93 17.71
CA ILE A 154 -2.56 14.70 18.47
C ILE A 154 -1.47 14.96 19.51
N PRO A 155 -1.83 15.34 20.76
CA PRO A 155 -0.86 15.68 21.80
C PRO A 155 0.02 14.49 22.19
N HIS A 156 -0.56 13.29 22.25
CA HIS A 156 0.13 12.06 22.62
C HIS A 156 1.13 11.62 21.53
N ASP A 157 2.39 11.39 21.92
CA ASP A 157 3.48 11.08 20.97
C ASP A 157 3.30 9.73 20.26
N SER A 158 2.74 8.76 20.98
CA SER A 158 2.44 7.40 20.55
C SER A 158 1.49 7.35 19.33
N PRO A 159 0.20 7.76 19.44
CA PRO A 159 -0.71 7.71 18.30
C PRO A 159 -0.29 8.69 17.20
N ARG A 160 0.33 9.82 17.56
CA ARG A 160 0.89 10.75 16.59
C ARG A 160 1.96 10.08 15.73
N SER A 161 2.86 9.32 16.34
CA SER A 161 3.93 8.61 15.62
C SER A 161 3.35 7.57 14.66
N ILE A 162 2.35 6.79 15.09
CA ILE A 162 1.64 5.84 14.23
C ILE A 162 1.02 6.56 13.02
N VAL A 163 0.28 7.66 13.26
CA VAL A 163 -0.39 8.40 12.18
C VAL A 163 0.62 8.96 11.20
N ILE A 164 1.71 9.58 11.67
CA ILE A 164 2.75 10.11 10.78
C ILE A 164 3.39 8.98 9.95
N TYR A 165 3.68 7.83 10.56
CA TYR A 165 4.26 6.70 9.86
C TYR A 165 3.32 6.13 8.79
N VAL A 166 2.03 5.96 9.11
CA VAL A 166 1.01 5.53 8.14
C VAL A 166 0.91 6.53 6.98
N LEU A 167 0.88 7.83 7.26
CA LEU A 167 0.86 8.89 6.24
C LEU A 167 2.15 8.94 5.40
N ALA A 168 3.30 8.57 5.97
CA ALA A 168 4.54 8.48 5.21
C ALA A 168 4.60 7.23 4.31
N THR A 169 3.99 6.13 4.74
CA THR A 169 4.07 4.82 4.06
C THR A 169 3.03 4.66 2.95
N LEU A 170 1.84 5.23 3.11
CA LEU A 170 0.73 5.03 2.18
C LEU A 170 1.04 5.43 0.72
N PRO A 171 1.68 6.58 0.41
CA PRO A 171 1.92 6.98 -0.98
C PRO A 171 2.82 6.01 -1.77
N PRO A 172 4.04 5.64 -1.29
CA PRO A 172 4.87 4.67 -2.00
C PRO A 172 4.25 3.26 -1.98
N LEU A 173 3.50 2.90 -0.92
CA LEU A 173 2.80 1.62 -0.86
C LEU A 173 1.72 1.51 -1.93
N ALA A 174 0.91 2.56 -2.10
CA ALA A 174 -0.12 2.63 -3.12
C ALA A 174 0.46 2.48 -4.53
N TYR A 175 1.54 3.23 -4.82
CA TYR A 175 2.27 3.10 -6.09
C TYR A 175 2.80 1.67 -6.30
N GLY A 176 3.51 1.13 -5.31
CA GLY A 176 4.09 -0.22 -5.38
C GLY A 176 3.03 -1.30 -5.56
N HIS A 177 1.88 -1.18 -4.89
CA HIS A 177 0.76 -2.09 -5.06
C HIS A 177 0.16 -2.04 -6.47
N GLY A 178 0.07 -0.84 -7.07
CA GLY A 178 -0.31 -0.66 -8.47
C GLY A 178 0.64 -1.41 -9.41
N VAL A 179 1.95 -1.20 -9.25
CA VAL A 179 2.98 -1.86 -10.07
C VAL A 179 2.92 -3.39 -9.94
N LEU A 180 2.79 -3.91 -8.72
CA LEU A 180 2.67 -5.35 -8.48
C LEU A 180 1.40 -5.95 -9.11
N ALA A 181 0.28 -5.23 -9.07
CA ALA A 181 -0.96 -5.68 -9.70
C ALA A 181 -0.83 -5.68 -11.24
N ALA A 182 -0.21 -4.67 -11.83
CA ALA A 182 0.06 -4.62 -13.26
C ALA A 182 0.98 -5.76 -13.72
N HIS A 183 2.03 -6.03 -12.96
CA HIS A 183 2.97 -7.12 -13.23
C HIS A 183 2.28 -8.48 -13.28
N LYS A 184 1.29 -8.75 -12.40
CA LYS A 184 0.51 -10.00 -12.42
C LYS A 184 -0.26 -10.20 -13.72
N VAL A 185 -0.82 -9.12 -14.27
CA VAL A 185 -1.54 -9.14 -15.55
C VAL A 185 -0.57 -9.34 -16.72
N GLN A 186 0.57 -8.65 -16.72
CA GLN A 186 1.61 -8.76 -17.75
C GLN A 186 2.21 -10.16 -17.80
N THR A 187 2.56 -10.73 -16.65
CA THR A 187 3.16 -12.07 -16.55
C THR A 187 2.15 -13.21 -16.70
N GLY A 188 0.85 -12.91 -16.74
CA GLY A 188 -0.19 -13.93 -16.87
C GLY A 188 -0.39 -14.76 -15.60
N GLN A 189 0.03 -14.25 -14.44
CA GLN A 189 -0.14 -14.95 -13.15
C GLN A 189 -1.61 -14.99 -12.74
N SER A 190 -2.29 -13.84 -12.84
CA SER A 190 -3.71 -13.68 -12.55
C SER A 190 -4.24 -12.55 -13.42
N PHE A 191 -5.25 -12.85 -14.24
CA PHE A 191 -5.86 -11.88 -15.14
C PHE A 191 -7.27 -12.30 -15.53
N THR A 192 -8.06 -11.33 -15.93
CA THR A 192 -9.35 -11.56 -16.58
C THR A 192 -9.13 -11.47 -18.09
N TYR A 193 -9.77 -12.32 -18.88
CA TYR A 193 -9.62 -12.36 -20.33
C TYR A 193 -10.98 -12.32 -21.04
N VAL A 194 -10.96 -11.90 -22.32
CA VAL A 194 -12.17 -11.70 -23.13
C VAL A 194 -12.40 -12.90 -24.05
N THR A 195 -13.56 -13.55 -23.90
CA THR A 195 -13.98 -14.66 -24.80
C THR A 195 -14.86 -14.20 -25.95
N SER A 196 -15.43 -13.00 -25.88
CA SER A 196 -16.19 -12.41 -26.98
C SER A 196 -15.28 -12.06 -28.17
N THR A 197 -15.84 -12.11 -29.39
CA THR A 197 -15.14 -11.68 -30.60
C THR A 197 -14.90 -10.16 -30.56
N VAL A 198 -13.64 -9.76 -30.59
CA VAL A 198 -13.22 -8.35 -30.74
C VAL A 198 -12.72 -8.17 -32.17
N SER A 199 -13.17 -7.12 -32.86
CA SER A 199 -12.77 -6.84 -34.25
C SER A 199 -11.25 -6.86 -34.41
N GLY A 200 -10.76 -7.69 -35.33
CA GLY A 200 -9.32 -7.85 -35.60
C GLY A 200 -8.59 -8.87 -34.74
N TYR A 201 -9.28 -9.58 -33.84
CA TYR A 201 -8.70 -10.59 -32.95
C TYR A 201 -9.45 -11.91 -32.99
N ALA A 202 -8.73 -13.00 -33.23
CA ALA A 202 -9.30 -14.34 -33.23
C ALA A 202 -9.40 -14.88 -31.79
N VAL A 203 -10.58 -15.38 -31.43
CA VAL A 203 -10.78 -16.07 -30.15
C VAL A 203 -10.05 -17.42 -30.22
N THR A 204 -9.13 -17.66 -29.28
CA THR A 204 -8.34 -18.89 -29.19
C THR A 204 -8.71 -19.64 -27.91
N ASN A 205 -8.72 -20.98 -27.91
CA ASN A 205 -9.05 -21.76 -26.71
C ASN A 205 -8.00 -21.68 -25.56
N ASP A 206 -6.83 -21.10 -25.83
CA ASP A 206 -5.74 -20.95 -24.87
C ASP A 206 -5.85 -19.61 -24.12
N PRO A 207 -6.17 -19.61 -22.81
CA PRO A 207 -6.35 -18.39 -22.03
C PRO A 207 -5.11 -17.49 -22.01
N GLN A 208 -3.91 -18.05 -22.13
CA GLN A 208 -2.67 -17.27 -22.04
C GLN A 208 -2.42 -16.40 -23.27
N LYS A 209 -3.01 -16.79 -24.41
CA LYS A 209 -2.93 -16.08 -25.70
C LYS A 209 -4.11 -15.14 -25.93
N GLN A 210 -5.17 -15.23 -25.12
CA GLN A 210 -6.31 -14.33 -25.24
C GLN A 210 -5.99 -12.92 -24.77
N LEU A 211 -6.79 -11.96 -25.24
CA LEU A 211 -6.73 -10.58 -24.80
C LEU A 211 -7.04 -10.50 -23.30
N ARG A 212 -6.13 -9.89 -22.55
CA ARG A 212 -6.26 -9.75 -21.10
C ARG A 212 -6.86 -8.39 -20.78
N LEU A 213 -7.91 -8.36 -19.97
CA LEU A 213 -8.47 -7.13 -19.46
C LEU A 213 -7.48 -6.47 -18.51
N ILE A 214 -7.06 -5.25 -18.85
CA ILE A 214 -6.30 -4.36 -17.96
C ILE A 214 -7.29 -3.63 -17.05
N GLY A 215 -8.33 -3.05 -17.64
CA GLY A 215 -9.35 -2.34 -16.89
C GLY A 215 -10.32 -1.63 -17.81
N HIS A 216 -11.25 -0.90 -17.21
CA HIS A 216 -12.21 -0.09 -17.95
C HIS A 216 -12.37 1.26 -17.28
N VAL A 217 -12.64 2.29 -18.09
CA VAL A 217 -12.96 3.64 -17.65
C VAL A 217 -14.11 4.14 -18.50
N ASN A 218 -15.23 4.46 -17.87
CA ASN A 218 -16.48 4.79 -18.55
C ASN A 218 -16.82 3.69 -19.58
N ASP A 219 -17.02 4.07 -20.84
CA ASP A 219 -17.32 3.14 -21.93
C ASP A 219 -16.07 2.61 -22.65
N THR A 220 -14.86 2.87 -22.12
CA THR A 220 -13.60 2.47 -22.75
C THR A 220 -12.98 1.31 -21.99
N ILE A 221 -12.65 0.24 -22.71
CA ILE A 221 -12.01 -0.97 -22.20
C ILE A 221 -10.60 -1.05 -22.73
N PHE A 222 -9.66 -1.32 -21.83
CA PHE A 222 -8.26 -1.48 -22.14
C PHE A 222 -7.89 -2.96 -22.03
N LEU A 223 -7.41 -3.51 -23.13
CA LEU A 223 -7.02 -4.91 -23.25
C LEU A 223 -5.53 -4.98 -23.58
N LEU A 224 -4.85 -5.98 -23.04
CA LEU A 224 -3.47 -6.33 -23.37
C LEU A 224 -3.48 -7.50 -24.34
N ASP A 225 -2.85 -7.34 -25.50
CA ASP A 225 -2.49 -8.43 -26.40
C ASP A 225 -1.15 -9.05 -25.93
N PRO A 226 -1.16 -10.27 -25.38
CA PRO A 226 0.06 -10.90 -24.90
C PRO A 226 1.02 -11.31 -26.04
N ALA A 227 0.53 -11.48 -27.27
CA ALA A 227 1.36 -11.89 -28.40
C ALA A 227 2.13 -10.71 -29.00
N LYS A 228 1.49 -9.54 -29.07
CA LYS A 228 2.10 -8.33 -29.64
C LYS A 228 2.64 -7.37 -28.59
N THR A 229 2.42 -7.65 -27.29
CA THR A 229 2.69 -6.73 -26.18
C THR A 229 2.08 -5.33 -26.42
N ALA A 230 0.92 -5.31 -27.08
CA ALA A 230 0.24 -4.09 -27.48
C ALA A 230 -1.03 -3.90 -26.66
N THR A 231 -1.33 -2.66 -26.32
CA THR A 231 -2.59 -2.28 -25.68
C THR A 231 -3.64 -2.01 -26.75
N VAL A 232 -4.79 -2.68 -26.65
CA VAL A 232 -5.96 -2.47 -27.49
C VAL A 232 -6.99 -1.69 -26.70
N VAL A 233 -7.45 -0.58 -27.28
CA VAL A 233 -8.48 0.26 -26.68
C VAL A 233 -9.78 0.03 -27.45
N VAL A 234 -10.81 -0.44 -26.75
CA VAL A 234 -12.11 -0.74 -27.33
C VAL A 234 -13.17 0.11 -26.65
N LYS A 235 -13.97 0.83 -27.44
CA LYS A 235 -15.15 1.51 -26.92
C LYS A 235 -16.33 0.54 -26.93
N LEU A 236 -17.01 0.38 -25.80
CA LEU A 236 -18.15 -0.50 -25.68
C LEU A 236 -19.35 0.15 -26.39
N GLU A 237 -19.83 -0.49 -27.44
CA GLU A 237 -21.07 -0.08 -28.11
C GLU A 237 -22.27 -0.66 -27.35
N SER A 238 -23.35 0.12 -27.28
CA SER A 238 -24.59 -0.32 -26.64
C SER A 238 -25.13 -1.57 -27.35
N GLY A 239 -25.24 -2.68 -26.61
CA GLY A 239 -25.86 -3.93 -27.10
C GLY A 239 -24.92 -5.09 -27.38
N GLN A 240 -23.59 -4.94 -27.29
CA GLN A 240 -22.65 -6.06 -27.39
C GLN A 240 -22.09 -6.44 -26.02
N PRO A 241 -22.51 -7.58 -25.42
CA PRO A 241 -21.99 -8.01 -24.14
C PRO A 241 -20.54 -8.51 -24.28
N LEU A 242 -19.66 -7.99 -23.42
CA LEU A 242 -18.31 -8.51 -23.28
C LEU A 242 -18.33 -9.65 -22.24
N VAL A 243 -18.02 -10.87 -22.66
CA VAL A 243 -17.93 -12.02 -21.75
C VAL A 243 -16.50 -12.10 -21.24
N LEU A 244 -16.38 -12.03 -19.92
CA LEU A 244 -15.13 -12.05 -19.20
C LEU A 244 -14.99 -13.35 -18.42
N MET A 245 -13.81 -13.96 -18.50
CA MET A 245 -13.46 -15.13 -17.69
C MET A 245 -12.19 -14.86 -16.90
N GLN A 246 -12.07 -15.44 -15.72
CA GLN A 246 -10.91 -15.27 -14.86
C GLN A 246 -9.95 -16.44 -15.02
N TYR A 247 -8.66 -16.13 -15.15
CA TYR A 247 -7.58 -17.11 -15.13
C TYR A 247 -6.67 -16.88 -13.93
N GLU A 248 -6.38 -17.95 -13.20
CA GLU A 248 -5.33 -17.98 -12.17
C GLU A 248 -4.41 -19.17 -12.44
N SER A 249 -3.10 -18.92 -12.50
CA SER A 249 -2.13 -19.95 -12.79
C SER A 249 -2.09 -21.03 -11.69
N ALA A 250 -2.18 -22.30 -12.09
CA ALA A 250 -2.17 -23.46 -11.19
C ALA A 250 -0.88 -23.60 -10.37
N ALA A 251 0.21 -22.91 -10.74
CA ALA A 251 1.46 -22.89 -9.96
C ALA A 251 1.25 -22.36 -8.53
N ARG A 252 0.21 -21.55 -8.30
CA ARG A 252 -0.13 -21.00 -6.98
C ARG A 252 -1.03 -21.91 -6.14
N ALA A 253 -1.80 -22.80 -6.76
CA ALA A 253 -2.69 -23.74 -6.06
C ALA A 253 -1.93 -24.75 -5.17
N LYS A 254 -0.60 -24.84 -5.31
CA LYS A 254 0.26 -25.75 -4.55
C LYS A 254 0.94 -25.14 -3.33
N THR A 255 0.65 -23.89 -2.96
CA THR A 255 1.00 -23.41 -1.62
C THR A 255 -0.25 -23.55 -0.74
N PRO A 256 -0.49 -24.73 -0.11
CA PRO A 256 -1.50 -24.81 0.92
C PRO A 256 -1.09 -23.79 1.97
N THR A 257 -1.92 -22.78 2.14
CA THR A 257 -1.83 -21.89 3.29
C THR A 257 -1.98 -22.79 4.49
N ALA A 258 -0.86 -23.11 5.14
CA ALA A 258 -0.81 -23.87 6.38
C ALA A 258 -1.41 -22.99 7.49
N ALA A 259 -2.73 -22.84 7.45
CA ALA A 259 -3.50 -22.27 8.53
C ALA A 259 -3.72 -23.37 9.57
N THR A 260 -2.86 -23.35 10.59
CA THR A 260 -3.23 -23.51 12.00
C THR A 260 -4.20 -24.67 12.31
N SER A 261 -3.67 -25.89 12.42
CA SER A 261 -4.35 -26.99 13.11
C SER A 261 -3.38 -27.70 14.07
N SER A 262 -3.08 -27.09 15.21
CA SER A 262 -2.54 -27.80 16.39
C SER A 262 -2.62 -26.96 17.67
N ILE A 263 -3.83 -26.81 18.20
CA ILE A 263 -4.00 -26.78 19.67
C ILE A 263 -4.82 -28.01 20.01
N GLN A 264 -4.12 -29.15 20.05
CA GLN A 264 -4.64 -30.38 20.63
C GLN A 264 -4.40 -30.27 22.14
N ALA A 265 -5.46 -29.93 22.87
CA ALA A 265 -5.45 -29.87 24.32
C ALA A 265 -5.18 -31.27 24.89
N ALA A 266 -3.99 -31.45 25.47
CA ALA A 266 -3.68 -32.59 26.30
C ALA A 266 -4.32 -32.39 27.69
N SER A 267 -5.49 -32.99 27.91
CA SER A 267 -6.02 -33.20 29.26
C SER A 267 -5.93 -34.68 29.61
N THR A 268 -4.88 -35.03 30.34
CA THR A 268 -4.73 -36.33 31.02
C THR A 268 -5.47 -36.23 32.37
N PRO A 269 -6.47 -37.09 32.67
CA PRO A 269 -6.94 -37.24 34.04
C PRO A 269 -5.98 -38.16 34.80
N SER A 270 -5.29 -37.59 35.78
CA SER A 270 -4.53 -38.33 36.78
C SER A 270 -5.51 -39.06 37.71
N SER A 271 -5.45 -40.38 37.68
CA SER A 271 -6.04 -41.25 38.69
C SER A 271 -5.26 -41.10 40.00
N ALA A 272 -5.91 -40.59 41.05
CA ALA A 272 -5.42 -40.70 42.42
C ALA A 272 -6.46 -41.42 43.29
N ARG A 273 -5.91 -42.35 44.07
CA ARG A 273 -6.51 -43.43 44.87
C ARG A 273 -6.66 -42.95 46.34
N SER A 274 -7.41 -43.71 47.15
CA SER A 274 -7.64 -43.63 48.62
C SER A 274 -8.98 -42.97 48.99
N ASN A 275 -9.90 -43.56 49.75
CA ASN A 275 -9.87 -44.71 50.68
C ASN A 275 -11.04 -45.67 50.43
#